data_AF-A0A8B6H7T1-F1
#
_entry.id   AF-A0A8B6H7T1-F1
#
_cell.length_a   1.000
_cell.length_b   1.000
_cell.length_c   1.000
_cell.angle_alpha   90.00
_cell.angle_beta   90.00
_cell.angle_gamma   90.00
#
_symmetry.space_group_name_H-M   'P 1'
#
loop_
_entity.id
_entity.type
_entity.pdbx_description
1 polymer ?
#
loop_
_entity_poly.entity_id
_entity_poly.type
_entity_poly.pdbx_seq_one_letter_code
_entity_poly.pdbx_strand_id
1 'polypeptide(L)'
;MSKNCSRKRIGLICLVIVVFAAILVPVAYEATRKDKRKDTGSKNNDGGINTPQAPEKQTQRIDCFPENVGLTEDKCKERNCIYDKSVTVPGVPSCFFPVNKHYGFLAEKESTNTPLGYKVNLQQKGNSPFESKSPRFVEPTFEVQFLSENLARFKFYDKANARYEVPVPLDVPKTRAEASKINYEVNIVDRDDFAFEIKRRSTGTVIFDSRVGGLTLTNQFLQISTQLPSTNVYGFGENIHKSFKHDLNYKTWPMFSRDQAPGWTAQYSLLIEK
;
A
#
# COMPACT_ATOMS: atom_id res chain seq x y z
N MET A 1 48.65 16.91 -72.24
CA MET A 1 47.99 17.60 -71.11
C MET A 1 46.51 17.21 -71.02
N SER A 2 46.17 16.03 -70.50
CA SER A 2 44.76 15.60 -70.34
C SER A 2 44.58 14.49 -69.29
N LYS A 3 45.04 14.71 -68.06
CA LYS A 3 44.77 13.80 -66.91
C LYS A 3 44.34 14.52 -65.61
N ASN A 4 44.55 15.84 -65.51
CA ASN A 4 44.18 16.62 -64.31
C ASN A 4 42.76 17.23 -64.34
N CYS A 5 42.04 17.16 -65.47
CA CYS A 5 40.65 17.64 -65.57
C CYS A 5 39.62 16.60 -65.07
N SER A 6 39.99 15.31 -65.03
CA SER A 6 39.10 14.22 -64.62
C SER A 6 39.06 14.02 -63.09
N ARG A 7 40.21 14.06 -62.40
CA ARG A 7 40.28 13.87 -60.93
C ARG A 7 39.54 14.92 -60.12
N LYS A 8 39.54 16.19 -60.54
CA LYS A 8 38.82 17.27 -59.84
C LYS A 8 37.30 17.15 -60.00
N ARG A 9 36.82 16.72 -61.18
CA ARG A 9 35.40 16.42 -61.41
C ARG A 9 34.93 15.20 -60.62
N ILE A 10 35.76 14.14 -60.56
CA ILE A 10 35.47 12.95 -59.75
C ILE A 10 35.44 13.31 -58.26
N GLY A 11 36.38 14.12 -57.77
CA GLY A 11 36.37 14.58 -56.38
C GLY A 11 35.14 15.41 -56.01
N LEU A 12 34.71 16.31 -56.90
CA LEU A 12 33.50 17.10 -56.70
C LEU A 12 32.23 16.22 -56.73
N ILE A 13 32.16 15.24 -57.65
CA ILE A 13 31.04 14.29 -57.72
C ILE A 13 31.00 13.42 -56.45
N CYS A 14 32.14 12.91 -55.98
CA CYS A 14 32.21 12.15 -54.73
C CYS A 14 31.78 13.00 -53.53
N LEU A 15 32.18 14.27 -53.46
CA LEU A 15 31.80 15.16 -52.36
C LEU A 15 30.29 15.49 -52.39
N VAL A 16 29.72 15.70 -53.59
CA VAL A 16 28.27 15.90 -53.74
C VAL A 16 27.50 14.63 -53.36
N ILE A 17 27.98 13.44 -53.73
CA ILE A 17 27.35 12.15 -53.36
C ILE A 17 27.42 11.95 -51.83
N VAL A 18 28.55 12.25 -51.19
CA VAL A 18 28.69 12.12 -49.73
C VAL A 18 27.76 13.08 -48.99
N VAL A 19 27.63 14.33 -49.45
CA VAL A 19 26.71 15.30 -48.86
C VAL A 19 25.26 14.89 -49.08
N PHE A 20 24.91 14.41 -50.28
CA PHE A 20 23.57 13.90 -50.56
C PHE A 20 23.22 12.68 -49.71
N ALA A 21 24.16 11.74 -49.53
CA ALA A 21 23.97 10.59 -48.67
C ALA A 21 23.82 11.00 -47.19
N ALA A 22 24.63 11.96 -46.71
CA ALA A 22 24.56 12.44 -45.34
C ALA A 22 23.24 13.17 -45.00
N ILE A 23 22.52 13.70 -46.00
CA ILE A 23 21.23 14.38 -45.80
C ILE A 23 20.06 13.42 -46.07
N LEU A 24 20.10 12.67 -47.18
CA LEU A 24 19.00 11.79 -47.55
C LEU A 24 18.90 10.55 -46.66
N VAL A 25 20.02 10.01 -46.16
CA VAL A 25 19.98 8.82 -45.31
C VAL A 25 19.30 9.10 -43.97
N PRO A 26 19.61 10.19 -43.22
CA PRO A 26 18.88 10.51 -42.00
C PRO A 26 17.40 10.88 -42.24
N VAL A 27 17.10 11.61 -43.33
CA VAL A 27 15.72 11.98 -43.66
C VAL A 27 14.90 10.75 -44.05
N ALA A 28 15.46 9.83 -44.84
CA ALA A 28 14.82 8.57 -45.16
C ALA A 28 14.73 7.66 -43.92
N TYR A 29 15.71 7.69 -43.02
CA TYR A 29 15.68 6.94 -41.77
C TYR A 29 14.54 7.43 -40.85
N GLU A 30 14.33 8.73 -40.72
CA GLU A 30 13.18 9.28 -39.98
C GLU A 30 11.85 9.07 -40.72
N ALA A 31 11.81 9.20 -42.06
CA ALA A 31 10.60 8.96 -42.85
C ALA A 31 10.18 7.48 -42.92
N THR A 32 11.13 6.55 -42.77
CA THR A 32 10.87 5.10 -42.73
C THR A 32 10.75 4.55 -41.31
N ARG A 33 10.83 5.41 -40.29
CA ARG A 33 10.48 5.05 -38.92
C ARG A 33 8.98 4.73 -38.86
N LYS A 34 8.64 3.49 -39.20
CA LYS A 34 7.34 2.90 -38.88
C LYS A 34 7.14 3.05 -37.40
N ASP A 35 6.14 3.83 -37.04
CA ASP A 35 5.71 4.04 -35.68
C ASP A 35 5.48 2.66 -35.04
N LYS A 36 6.39 2.21 -34.18
CA LYS A 36 6.21 0.99 -33.37
C LYS A 36 5.24 1.24 -32.23
N ARG A 37 4.18 2.00 -32.50
CA ARG A 37 2.96 2.01 -31.68
C ARG A 37 2.12 0.82 -32.10
N LYS A 38 2.63 -0.39 -31.79
CA LYS A 38 1.83 -1.60 -31.90
C LYS A 38 0.85 -1.65 -30.73
N ASP A 39 -0.41 -1.47 -31.11
CA ASP A 39 -1.60 -2.10 -30.53
C ASP A 39 -1.80 -1.97 -29.03
N THR A 40 -2.03 -0.73 -28.57
CA THR A 40 -3.19 -0.54 -27.71
C THR A 40 -4.42 -0.66 -28.60
N GLY A 41 -4.96 -1.88 -28.69
CA GLY A 41 -6.25 -2.11 -29.29
C GLY A 41 -7.25 -1.11 -28.72
N SER A 42 -7.97 -0.44 -29.62
CA SER A 42 -9.15 0.36 -29.31
C SER A 42 -10.13 -0.47 -28.49
N LYS A 43 -10.03 -0.38 -27.16
CA LYS A 43 -11.18 -0.60 -26.31
C LYS A 43 -11.95 0.71 -26.38
N ASN A 44 -13.09 0.63 -27.04
CA ASN A 44 -14.11 1.66 -27.03
C ASN A 44 -14.27 2.18 -25.60
N ASN A 45 -14.14 3.50 -25.44
CA ASN A 45 -14.56 4.19 -24.24
C ASN A 45 -16.07 4.08 -24.15
N ASP A 46 -16.55 3.07 -23.42
CA ASP A 46 -17.87 3.13 -22.78
C ASP A 46 -17.97 2.20 -21.54
N GLY A 47 -16.91 2.07 -20.73
CA GLY A 47 -16.96 1.26 -19.50
C GLY A 47 -15.65 1.08 -18.73
N GLY A 48 -15.05 2.17 -18.22
CA GLY A 48 -13.67 2.13 -17.71
C GLY A 48 -13.37 2.71 -16.32
N ILE A 49 -14.38 3.03 -15.49
CA ILE A 49 -14.16 3.52 -14.12
C ILE A 49 -14.38 2.40 -13.06
N ASN A 50 -14.99 1.27 -13.46
CA ASN A 50 -15.56 0.29 -12.50
C ASN A 50 -14.88 -1.09 -12.48
N THR A 51 -13.75 -1.31 -13.17
CA THR A 51 -13.08 -2.63 -13.13
C THR A 51 -12.00 -2.65 -12.04
N PRO A 52 -12.05 -3.59 -11.06
CA PRO A 52 -11.01 -3.73 -10.05
C PRO A 52 -9.62 -4.00 -10.65
N GLN A 53 -8.62 -3.23 -10.23
CA GLN A 53 -7.23 -3.32 -10.64
C GLN A 53 -6.39 -4.03 -9.57
N ALA A 54 -5.64 -5.05 -9.99
CA ALA A 54 -4.75 -5.78 -9.08
C ALA A 54 -3.49 -4.97 -8.73
N PRO A 55 -2.94 -5.11 -7.52
CA PRO A 55 -1.61 -4.59 -7.20
C PRO A 55 -0.55 -5.17 -8.15
N GLU A 56 0.43 -4.35 -8.54
CA GLU A 56 1.50 -4.75 -9.46
C GLU A 56 2.31 -5.95 -8.92
N LYS A 57 2.54 -5.98 -7.61
CA LYS A 57 3.29 -7.04 -6.94
C LYS A 57 2.38 -7.88 -6.06
N GLN A 58 2.54 -9.21 -6.10
CA GLN A 58 1.83 -10.13 -5.19
C GLN A 58 2.09 -9.83 -3.71
N THR A 59 3.27 -9.30 -3.37
CA THR A 59 3.64 -8.90 -2.01
C THR A 59 2.88 -7.68 -1.50
N GLN A 60 2.16 -6.96 -2.36
CA GLN A 60 1.30 -5.84 -1.98
C GLN A 60 -0.18 -6.25 -1.87
N ARG A 61 -0.50 -7.51 -2.16
CA ARG A 61 -1.86 -8.03 -2.01
C ARG A 61 -2.18 -8.14 -0.52
N ILE A 62 -3.29 -7.53 -0.13
CA ILE A 62 -3.86 -7.66 1.21
C ILE A 62 -5.10 -8.53 1.10
N ASP A 63 -5.20 -9.51 1.98
CA ASP A 63 -6.27 -10.50 2.00
C ASP A 63 -7.64 -9.83 2.26
N CYS A 64 -8.57 -10.02 1.33
CA CYS A 64 -9.95 -9.53 1.44
C CYS A 64 -10.92 -10.59 1.98
N PHE A 65 -10.43 -11.82 2.19
CA PHE A 65 -11.17 -12.94 2.76
C PHE A 65 -10.41 -13.62 3.91
N PRO A 66 -9.99 -12.84 4.94
CA PRO A 66 -9.09 -13.31 5.98
C PRO A 66 -9.64 -14.46 6.83
N GLU A 67 -10.96 -14.65 6.88
CA GLU A 67 -11.54 -15.80 7.58
C GLU A 67 -11.22 -17.14 6.92
N ASN A 68 -10.90 -17.15 5.61
CA ASN A 68 -10.61 -18.30 4.76
C ASN A 68 -11.63 -19.48 4.81
N VAL A 69 -12.78 -19.32 5.48
CA VAL A 69 -13.84 -20.34 5.53
C VAL A 69 -14.76 -20.21 4.32
N GLY A 70 -14.70 -21.21 3.43
CA GLY A 70 -15.61 -21.32 2.29
C GLY A 70 -15.40 -20.25 1.22
N LEU A 71 -14.14 -19.86 0.99
CA LEU A 71 -13.73 -18.97 -0.10
C LEU A 71 -14.12 -19.56 -1.46
N THR A 72 -14.83 -18.77 -2.28
CA THR A 72 -15.12 -19.05 -3.69
C THR A 72 -14.86 -17.79 -4.51
N GLU A 73 -14.73 -17.93 -5.84
CA GLU A 73 -14.60 -16.79 -6.75
C GLU A 73 -15.77 -15.80 -6.60
N ASP A 74 -17.00 -16.32 -6.53
CA ASP A 74 -18.20 -15.51 -6.42
C ASP A 74 -18.24 -14.72 -5.10
N LYS A 75 -17.97 -15.37 -3.96
CA LYS A 75 -17.91 -14.69 -2.66
C LYS A 75 -16.82 -13.63 -2.57
N CYS A 76 -15.70 -13.84 -3.27
CA CYS A 76 -14.66 -12.82 -3.38
C CYS A 76 -15.13 -11.61 -4.18
N LYS A 77 -15.81 -11.85 -5.31
CA LYS A 77 -16.36 -10.78 -6.16
C LYS A 77 -17.53 -10.04 -5.51
N GLU A 78 -18.35 -10.72 -4.71
CA GLU A 78 -19.41 -10.10 -3.90
C GLU A 78 -18.84 -9.04 -2.93
N ARG A 79 -17.58 -9.20 -2.49
CA ARG A 79 -16.83 -8.20 -1.71
C ARG A 79 -16.22 -7.07 -2.55
N ASN A 80 -16.48 -7.04 -3.85
CA ASN A 80 -15.79 -6.16 -4.81
C ASN A 80 -14.27 -6.36 -4.79
N CYS A 81 -13.81 -7.58 -4.48
CA CYS A 81 -12.41 -7.94 -4.45
C CYS A 81 -12.01 -8.74 -5.70
N ILE A 82 -10.70 -8.91 -5.88
CA ILE A 82 -10.14 -9.62 -7.03
C ILE A 82 -9.83 -11.05 -6.62
N TYR A 83 -10.35 -12.00 -7.39
CA TYR A 83 -10.02 -13.41 -7.27
C TYR A 83 -8.98 -13.81 -8.31
N ASP A 84 -7.90 -14.44 -7.88
CA ASP A 84 -6.82 -14.95 -8.71
C ASP A 84 -6.60 -16.44 -8.45
N LYS A 85 -7.10 -17.26 -9.38
CA LYS A 85 -6.95 -18.72 -9.36
C LYS A 85 -5.54 -19.21 -9.70
N SER A 86 -4.66 -18.34 -10.19
CA SER A 86 -3.29 -18.70 -10.60
C SER A 86 -2.28 -18.66 -9.45
N VAL A 87 -2.71 -18.24 -8.26
CA VAL A 87 -1.85 -18.18 -7.08
C VAL A 87 -1.37 -19.59 -6.70
N THR A 88 -0.06 -19.78 -6.79
CA THR A 88 0.64 -21.05 -6.49
C THR A 88 1.59 -20.91 -5.30
N VAL A 89 1.91 -19.69 -4.90
CA VAL A 89 2.81 -19.39 -3.79
C VAL A 89 2.04 -19.49 -2.47
N PRO A 90 2.46 -20.35 -1.51
CA PRO A 90 1.80 -20.47 -0.23
C PRO A 90 1.71 -19.13 0.53
N GLY A 91 0.53 -18.85 1.07
CA GLY A 91 0.27 -17.65 1.88
C GLY A 91 -0.12 -16.40 1.09
N VAL A 92 0.19 -16.32 -0.22
CA VAL A 92 -0.32 -15.24 -1.07
C VAL A 92 -1.85 -15.36 -1.14
N PRO A 93 -2.62 -14.30 -0.87
CA PRO A 93 -4.08 -14.39 -0.92
C PRO A 93 -4.58 -14.53 -2.36
N SER A 94 -5.43 -15.53 -2.60
CA SER A 94 -6.17 -15.69 -3.86
C SER A 94 -7.34 -14.73 -3.97
N CYS A 95 -7.86 -14.19 -2.85
CA CYS A 95 -8.86 -13.12 -2.83
C CYS A 95 -8.25 -11.88 -2.14
N PHE A 96 -8.09 -10.79 -2.87
CA PHE A 96 -7.38 -9.61 -2.36
C PHE A 96 -8.04 -8.30 -2.78
N PHE A 97 -7.74 -7.26 -2.01
CA PHE A 97 -8.27 -5.93 -2.28
C PHE A 97 -7.69 -5.33 -3.58
N PRO A 98 -8.52 -4.65 -4.39
CA PRO A 98 -8.04 -3.90 -5.53
C PRO A 98 -7.34 -2.61 -5.11
N VAL A 99 -6.50 -2.07 -6.00
CA VAL A 99 -5.83 -0.77 -5.79
C VAL A 99 -6.83 0.37 -5.88
N ASN A 100 -7.70 0.34 -6.90
CA ASN A 100 -8.81 1.28 -7.10
C ASN A 100 -10.05 0.85 -6.30
N LYS A 101 -9.86 0.56 -5.01
CA LYS A 101 -10.94 0.18 -4.11
C LYS A 101 -12.00 1.28 -4.01
N HIS A 102 -13.25 0.84 -3.96
CA HIS A 102 -14.41 1.68 -3.70
C HIS A 102 -14.86 1.63 -2.24
N TYR A 103 -14.04 1.03 -1.36
CA TYR A 103 -14.24 1.03 0.09
C TYR A 103 -13.12 1.83 0.77
N GLY A 104 -13.34 2.31 2.00
CA GLY A 104 -12.37 3.05 2.80
C GLY A 104 -12.96 4.34 3.31
N PHE A 105 -12.16 5.41 3.33
CA PHE A 105 -12.61 6.70 3.85
C PHE A 105 -12.15 7.85 2.95
N LEU A 106 -12.93 8.91 2.92
CA LEU A 106 -12.54 10.24 2.44
C LEU A 106 -12.18 11.07 3.67
N ALA A 107 -11.16 11.91 3.58
CA ALA A 107 -10.86 12.90 4.60
C ALA A 107 -11.42 14.27 4.20
N GLU A 108 -12.14 14.90 5.12
CA GLU A 108 -12.61 16.27 4.92
C GLU A 108 -11.44 17.22 4.66
N LYS A 109 -11.62 18.17 3.73
CA LYS A 109 -10.56 19.11 3.32
C LYS A 109 -9.96 19.85 4.50
N GLU A 110 -10.82 20.30 5.40
CA GLU A 110 -10.42 21.06 6.59
C GLU A 110 -9.97 20.15 7.73
N SER A 111 -8.87 20.53 8.37
CA SER A 111 -8.43 19.94 9.63
C SER A 111 -8.71 20.90 10.77
N THR A 112 -9.17 20.38 11.91
CA THR A 112 -9.34 21.18 13.13
C THR A 112 -8.10 21.04 14.01
N ASN A 113 -7.51 22.17 14.41
CA ASN A 113 -6.41 22.17 15.38
C ASN A 113 -6.91 21.71 16.76
N THR A 114 -6.06 20.97 17.47
CA THR A 114 -6.26 20.59 18.87
C THR A 114 -5.07 21.11 19.70
N PRO A 115 -5.18 21.16 21.04
CA PRO A 115 -4.06 21.56 21.88
C PRO A 115 -2.79 20.73 21.66
N LEU A 116 -2.95 19.44 21.29
CA LEU A 116 -1.85 18.49 21.10
C LEU A 116 -1.47 18.24 19.64
N GLY A 117 -2.27 18.71 18.67
CA GLY A 117 -2.03 18.44 17.25
C GLY A 117 -3.22 18.85 16.39
N TYR A 118 -3.81 17.90 15.67
CA TYR A 118 -4.95 18.17 14.79
C TYR A 118 -5.86 16.95 14.66
N LYS A 119 -7.08 17.16 14.19
CA LYS A 119 -8.03 16.12 13.82
C LYS A 119 -8.69 16.40 12.48
N VAL A 120 -9.12 15.34 11.81
CA VAL A 120 -9.83 15.37 10.52
C VAL A 120 -10.99 14.40 10.60
N ASN A 121 -12.19 14.85 10.24
CA ASN A 121 -13.33 13.93 10.13
C ASN A 121 -13.18 13.10 8.86
N LEU A 122 -13.58 11.85 8.95
CA LEU A 122 -13.58 10.91 7.85
C LEU A 122 -15.02 10.63 7.41
N GLN A 123 -15.21 10.41 6.12
CA GLN A 123 -16.48 10.02 5.54
C GLN A 123 -16.31 8.67 4.85
N GLN A 124 -17.24 7.74 5.08
CA GLN A 124 -17.15 6.40 4.49
C GLN A 124 -17.18 6.49 2.96
N LYS A 125 -16.15 5.95 2.30
CA LYS A 125 -16.10 5.79 0.85
C LYS A 125 -16.64 4.40 0.55
N GLY A 126 -17.92 4.28 0.17
CA GLY A 126 -18.58 3.00 -0.17
C GLY A 126 -18.56 1.94 0.93
N ASN A 127 -19.07 0.75 0.63
CA ASN A 127 -19.26 -0.28 1.65
C ASN A 127 -18.01 -1.13 1.84
N SER A 128 -17.61 -1.36 3.09
CA SER A 128 -16.52 -2.28 3.41
C SER A 128 -16.95 -3.74 3.15
N PRO A 129 -16.05 -4.62 2.69
CA PRO A 129 -16.33 -6.06 2.55
C PRO A 129 -16.81 -6.77 3.82
N PHE A 130 -16.69 -6.13 4.98
CA PHE A 130 -17.08 -6.67 6.29
C PHE A 130 -18.31 -5.98 6.89
N GLU A 131 -18.90 -4.99 6.22
CA GLU A 131 -19.99 -4.17 6.76
C GLU A 131 -21.27 -4.98 7.03
N SER A 132 -21.54 -6.04 6.25
CA SER A 132 -22.67 -6.95 6.50
C SER A 132 -22.56 -7.73 7.81
N LYS A 133 -21.35 -7.84 8.37
CA LYS A 133 -21.07 -8.59 9.60
C LYS A 133 -20.99 -7.70 10.84
N SER A 134 -20.80 -6.39 10.66
CA SER A 134 -20.62 -5.45 11.76
C SER A 134 -20.94 -4.02 11.33
N PRO A 135 -21.74 -3.25 12.11
CA PRO A 135 -22.06 -1.87 11.76
C PRO A 135 -20.80 -1.00 11.70
N ARG A 136 -20.77 -0.08 10.75
CA ARG A 136 -19.68 0.88 10.57
C ARG A 136 -19.67 1.98 11.66
N PHE A 137 -18.56 2.71 11.76
CA PHE A 137 -18.53 3.95 12.53
C PHE A 137 -19.47 4.99 11.89
N VAL A 138 -20.16 5.78 12.73
CA VAL A 138 -21.13 6.78 12.26
C VAL A 138 -20.44 8.10 11.96
N GLU A 139 -19.57 8.58 12.86
CA GLU A 139 -18.76 9.78 12.67
C GLU A 139 -17.27 9.50 12.92
N PRO A 140 -16.61 8.74 12.02
CA PRO A 140 -15.21 8.39 12.18
C PRO A 140 -14.33 9.63 12.13
N THR A 141 -13.36 9.73 13.04
CA THR A 141 -12.43 10.85 13.15
C THR A 141 -11.01 10.33 13.33
N PHE A 142 -10.08 10.89 12.56
CA PHE A 142 -8.64 10.70 12.71
C PHE A 142 -8.07 11.86 13.52
N GLU A 143 -7.35 11.56 14.61
CA GLU A 143 -6.66 12.57 15.43
C GLU A 143 -5.18 12.23 15.57
N VAL A 144 -4.34 13.25 15.50
CA VAL A 144 -2.89 13.18 15.69
C VAL A 144 -2.49 14.09 16.84
N GLN A 145 -1.61 13.58 17.69
CA GLN A 145 -1.01 14.28 18.83
C GLN A 145 0.52 14.20 18.74
N PHE A 146 1.17 15.35 18.96
CA PHE A 146 2.62 15.49 18.96
C PHE A 146 3.12 15.59 20.40
N LEU A 147 3.44 14.46 21.02
CA LEU A 147 3.64 14.38 22.47
C LEU A 147 5.10 14.63 22.89
N SER A 148 6.07 14.24 22.06
CA SER A 148 7.50 14.54 22.31
C SER A 148 8.27 14.65 20.98
N GLU A 149 9.58 14.90 21.06
CA GLU A 149 10.48 14.90 19.90
C GLU A 149 10.40 13.59 19.09
N ASN A 150 10.07 12.47 19.75
CA ASN A 150 10.11 11.12 19.17
C ASN A 150 8.81 10.32 19.39
N LEU A 151 7.74 10.94 19.91
CA LEU A 151 6.47 10.26 20.20
C LEU A 151 5.29 10.95 19.52
N ALA A 152 4.87 10.37 18.39
CA ALA A 152 3.58 10.64 17.77
C ALA A 152 2.52 9.69 18.37
N ARG A 153 1.30 10.19 18.55
CA ARG A 153 0.12 9.35 18.78
C ARG A 153 -0.91 9.68 17.74
N PHE A 154 -1.46 8.67 17.09
CA PHE A 154 -2.67 8.83 16.29
C PHE A 154 -3.77 7.91 16.81
N LYS A 155 -5.03 8.29 16.58
CA LYS A 155 -6.18 7.46 16.88
C LYS A 155 -7.28 7.64 15.86
N PHE A 156 -8.07 6.57 15.69
CA PHE A 156 -9.36 6.59 15.02
C PHE A 156 -10.44 6.36 16.07
N TYR A 157 -11.48 7.18 16.07
CA TYR A 157 -12.61 7.04 16.99
C TYR A 157 -13.91 7.46 16.32
N ASP A 158 -15.05 7.05 16.90
CA ASP A 158 -16.39 7.46 16.45
C ASP A 158 -16.91 8.55 17.38
N LYS A 159 -17.20 9.74 16.86
CA LYS A 159 -17.72 10.87 17.67
C LYS A 159 -19.17 10.64 18.11
N ALA A 160 -19.96 9.96 17.28
CA ALA A 160 -21.38 9.74 17.57
C ALA A 160 -21.58 8.66 18.62
N ASN A 161 -20.67 7.68 18.68
CA ASN A 161 -20.77 6.55 19.60
C ASN A 161 -19.45 6.33 20.33
N ALA A 162 -19.44 6.57 21.64
CA ALA A 162 -18.29 6.22 22.47
C ALA A 162 -18.02 4.71 22.37
N ARG A 163 -16.75 4.36 22.15
CA ARG A 163 -16.29 2.97 22.04
C ARG A 163 -15.41 2.63 23.23
N TYR A 164 -15.23 1.34 23.48
CA TYR A 164 -14.30 0.88 24.50
C TYR A 164 -12.88 1.39 24.19
N GLU A 165 -12.33 2.18 25.11
CA GLU A 165 -10.91 2.52 25.18
C GLU A 165 -10.30 1.76 26.35
N VAL A 166 -9.11 1.20 26.15
CA VAL A 166 -8.42 0.43 27.19
C VAL A 166 -8.19 1.33 28.42
N PRO A 167 -8.76 1.02 29.60
CA PRO A 167 -8.73 1.90 30.77
C PRO A 167 -7.42 1.74 31.55
N VAL A 168 -6.30 1.80 30.84
CA VAL A 168 -4.95 1.72 31.42
C VAL A 168 -4.30 3.09 31.32
N PRO A 169 -3.87 3.70 32.45
CA PRO A 169 -3.21 4.99 32.41
C PRO A 169 -1.90 4.86 31.63
N LEU A 170 -1.72 5.73 30.64
CA LEU A 170 -0.48 5.85 29.89
C LEU A 170 0.35 6.97 30.49
N ASP A 171 1.61 6.67 30.82
CA ASP A 171 2.58 7.69 31.21
C ASP A 171 3.14 8.36 29.95
N VAL A 172 2.39 9.31 29.41
CA VAL A 172 2.74 10.09 28.23
C VAL A 172 2.71 11.58 28.52
N PRO A 173 3.54 12.40 27.84
CA PRO A 173 3.48 13.84 27.96
C PRO A 173 2.06 14.38 27.70
N LYS A 174 1.63 15.34 28.52
CA LYS A 174 0.29 15.94 28.46
C LYS A 174 0.27 17.26 27.66
N THR A 175 1.40 17.67 27.14
CA THR A 175 1.57 18.91 26.37
C THR A 175 2.12 18.60 24.99
N ARG A 176 1.89 19.52 24.06
CA ARG A 176 2.43 19.43 22.71
C ARG A 176 3.93 19.69 22.72
N ALA A 177 4.69 18.89 21.98
CA ALA A 177 6.10 19.13 21.73
C ALA A 177 6.33 20.42 20.91
N GLU A 178 7.43 21.11 21.17
CA GLU A 178 7.86 22.26 20.35
C GLU A 178 8.09 21.82 18.91
N ALA A 179 7.44 22.50 17.95
CA ALA A 179 7.44 22.08 16.55
C ALA A 179 8.84 21.94 15.93
N SER A 180 9.79 22.79 16.34
CA SER A 180 11.19 22.78 15.87
C SER A 180 12.01 21.59 16.37
N LYS A 181 11.56 20.89 17.43
CA LYS A 181 12.27 19.75 18.04
C LYS A 181 11.70 18.39 17.60
N ILE A 182 10.59 18.36 16.88
CA ILE A 182 9.93 17.11 16.46
C ILE A 182 10.73 16.43 15.34
N ASN A 183 11.15 15.18 15.53
CA ASN A 183 11.97 14.41 14.57
C ASN A 183 11.17 13.67 13.48
N TYR A 184 9.85 13.84 13.48
CA TYR A 184 8.94 13.19 12.56
C TYR A 184 7.91 14.16 11.97
N GLU A 185 7.29 13.74 10.87
CA GLU A 185 6.17 14.38 10.20
C GLU A 185 5.02 13.38 10.13
N VAL A 186 3.79 13.87 10.28
CA VAL A 186 2.58 13.08 10.04
C VAL A 186 1.81 13.77 8.94
N ASN A 187 1.71 13.13 7.78
CA ASN A 187 1.15 13.73 6.57
C ASN A 187 -0.05 12.92 6.10
N ILE A 188 -1.16 13.57 5.78
CA ILE A 188 -2.24 12.96 5.02
C ILE A 188 -1.82 13.00 3.54
N VAL A 189 -1.55 11.84 2.96
CA VAL A 189 -0.98 11.70 1.61
C VAL A 189 -2.02 11.45 0.54
N ASP A 190 -3.19 10.96 0.94
CA ASP A 190 -4.36 10.81 0.09
C ASP A 190 -5.59 11.15 0.91
N ARG A 191 -6.43 12.04 0.39
CA ARG A 191 -7.69 12.46 1.03
C ARG A 191 -8.91 11.81 0.38
N ASP A 192 -8.81 11.42 -0.89
CA ASP A 192 -9.91 10.79 -1.63
C ASP A 192 -9.93 9.26 -1.42
N ASP A 193 -8.82 8.70 -0.94
CA ASP A 193 -8.71 7.35 -0.39
C ASP A 193 -7.81 7.42 0.84
N PHE A 194 -8.40 7.89 1.95
CA PHE A 194 -7.72 8.34 3.15
C PHE A 194 -6.53 7.46 3.51
N ALA A 195 -5.35 8.06 3.36
CA ALA A 195 -4.10 7.48 3.77
C ALA A 195 -3.21 8.53 4.41
N PHE A 196 -2.44 8.10 5.39
CA PHE A 196 -1.47 8.95 6.05
C PHE A 196 -0.13 8.20 6.16
N GLU A 197 0.93 8.99 6.29
CA GLU A 197 2.27 8.49 6.55
C GLU A 197 2.85 9.16 7.79
N ILE A 198 3.78 8.46 8.43
CA ILE A 198 4.70 9.04 9.41
C ILE A 198 6.10 8.95 8.81
N LYS A 199 6.78 10.09 8.68
CA LYS A 199 8.07 10.22 8.03
C LYS A 199 9.11 10.76 8.99
N ARG A 200 10.28 10.11 9.06
CA ARG A 200 11.43 10.62 9.83
C ARG A 200 12.00 11.84 9.11
N ARG A 201 12.13 12.97 9.80
CA ARG A 201 12.61 14.23 9.20
C ARG A 201 14.05 14.15 8.72
N SER A 202 14.95 13.64 9.57
CA SER A 202 16.39 13.66 9.32
C SER A 202 16.81 12.89 8.07
N THR A 203 16.14 11.78 7.76
CA THR A 203 16.49 10.91 6.61
C THR A 203 15.44 10.93 5.50
N GLY A 204 14.27 11.51 5.75
CA GLY A 204 13.11 11.42 4.87
C GLY A 204 12.49 10.02 4.77
N THR A 205 12.89 9.07 5.63
CA THR A 205 12.38 7.69 5.58
C THR A 205 10.95 7.62 6.11
N VAL A 206 10.03 7.08 5.30
CA VAL A 206 8.67 6.78 5.73
C VAL A 206 8.69 5.54 6.64
N ILE A 207 8.27 5.70 7.90
CA ILE A 207 8.29 4.65 8.93
C ILE A 207 6.91 4.04 9.16
N PHE A 208 5.85 4.72 8.74
CA PHE A 208 4.48 4.21 8.71
C PHE A 208 3.83 4.74 7.43
N ASP A 209 3.16 3.89 6.65
CA ASP A 209 2.52 4.25 5.38
C ASP A 209 1.24 3.44 5.20
N SER A 210 0.09 4.09 5.39
CA SER A 210 -1.21 3.41 5.42
C SER A 210 -1.86 3.17 4.06
N ARG A 211 -1.19 3.45 2.93
CA ARG A 211 -1.81 3.39 1.59
C ARG A 211 -2.23 1.98 1.19
N VAL A 212 -1.52 0.96 1.67
CA VAL A 212 -1.75 -0.44 1.30
C VAL A 212 -2.91 -1.01 2.14
N GLY A 213 -3.78 -1.84 1.54
CA GLY A 213 -4.82 -2.60 2.25
C GLY A 213 -6.09 -1.84 2.67
N GLY A 214 -6.05 -0.51 2.65
CA GLY A 214 -7.18 0.32 3.06
C GLY A 214 -7.47 0.30 4.56
N LEU A 215 -8.40 1.16 4.95
CA LEU A 215 -8.84 1.33 6.33
C LEU A 215 -10.26 0.78 6.48
N THR A 216 -10.49 -0.08 7.47
CA THR A 216 -11.83 -0.54 7.85
C THR A 216 -12.10 -0.20 9.31
N LEU A 217 -13.18 0.54 9.57
CA LEU A 217 -13.62 0.94 10.91
C LEU A 217 -15.07 0.51 11.14
N THR A 218 -15.26 -0.69 11.69
CA THR A 218 -16.57 -1.20 12.09
C THR A 218 -16.57 -1.58 13.57
N ASN A 219 -17.75 -1.86 14.12
CA ASN A 219 -17.90 -2.15 15.54
C ASN A 219 -17.10 -3.36 16.05
N GLN A 220 -16.99 -4.43 15.27
CA GLN A 220 -16.30 -5.67 15.64
C GLN A 220 -15.16 -6.05 14.69
N PHE A 221 -14.84 -5.20 13.71
CA PHE A 221 -13.69 -5.40 12.81
C PHE A 221 -13.01 -4.07 12.48
N LEU A 222 -11.75 -3.95 12.92
CA LEU A 222 -10.88 -2.82 12.66
C LEU A 222 -9.67 -3.32 11.89
N GLN A 223 -9.32 -2.68 10.78
CA GLN A 223 -8.16 -3.06 9.99
C GLN A 223 -7.43 -1.81 9.48
N ILE A 224 -6.12 -1.79 9.70
CA ILE A 224 -5.16 -0.86 9.12
C ILE A 224 -3.92 -1.67 8.74
N SER A 225 -3.26 -1.30 7.65
CA SER A 225 -1.99 -1.89 7.24
C SER A 225 -0.93 -0.80 7.11
N THR A 226 0.35 -1.17 7.17
CA THR A 226 1.45 -0.25 6.89
C THR A 226 2.49 -0.91 6.00
N GLN A 227 3.02 -0.17 5.02
CA GLN A 227 4.26 -0.57 4.36
C GLN A 227 5.44 -0.32 5.30
N LEU A 228 6.39 -1.26 5.34
CA LEU A 228 7.55 -1.20 6.22
C LEU A 228 8.79 -0.68 5.47
N PRO A 229 9.64 0.14 6.11
CA PRO A 229 10.88 0.63 5.50
C PRO A 229 11.99 -0.42 5.43
N SER A 230 11.86 -1.55 6.14
CA SER A 230 12.84 -2.63 6.13
C SER A 230 12.20 -3.97 6.54
N THR A 231 12.93 -5.06 6.37
CA THR A 231 12.51 -6.40 6.82
C THR A 231 12.87 -6.70 8.28
N ASN A 232 13.50 -5.77 8.99
CA ASN A 232 13.96 -5.96 10.36
C ASN A 232 12.83 -5.64 11.34
N VAL A 233 11.95 -6.62 11.59
CA VAL A 233 10.80 -6.52 12.50
C VAL A 233 11.02 -7.46 13.69
N TYR A 234 10.71 -6.97 14.89
CA TYR A 234 10.89 -7.68 16.17
C TYR A 234 9.71 -7.36 17.10
N GLY A 235 9.46 -8.21 18.10
CA GLY A 235 8.36 -8.03 19.06
C GLY A 235 7.15 -8.90 18.74
N PHE A 236 5.93 -8.39 19.00
CA PHE A 236 4.66 -9.14 19.07
C PHE A 236 4.68 -10.25 20.14
N GLY A 237 3.52 -10.56 20.74
CA GLY A 237 3.46 -11.60 21.76
C GLY A 237 2.20 -11.55 22.63
N GLU A 238 1.96 -12.59 23.42
CA GLU A 238 2.83 -13.75 23.68
C GLU A 238 2.63 -14.88 22.65
N ASN A 239 3.71 -15.26 21.95
CA ASN A 239 3.71 -16.29 20.89
C ASN A 239 5.09 -16.98 20.83
N ILE A 240 5.15 -18.24 20.37
CA ILE A 240 6.44 -18.88 20.05
C ILE A 240 6.86 -18.49 18.63
N HIS A 241 7.87 -17.65 18.54
CA HIS A 241 8.55 -17.37 17.28
C HIS A 241 9.76 -18.32 17.11
N LYS A 242 9.98 -18.85 15.90
CA LYS A 242 11.15 -19.69 15.58
C LYS A 242 12.47 -18.89 15.58
N SER A 243 12.38 -17.57 15.42
CA SER A 243 13.50 -16.64 15.37
C SER A 243 13.11 -15.32 16.00
N PHE A 244 14.09 -14.57 16.50
CA PHE A 244 13.85 -13.23 17.06
C PHE A 244 13.44 -12.21 16.00
N LYS A 245 14.12 -12.21 14.85
CA LYS A 245 13.68 -11.47 13.66
C LYS A 245 12.47 -12.16 13.05
N HIS A 246 11.41 -11.40 12.76
CA HIS A 246 10.19 -11.92 12.14
C HIS A 246 10.41 -12.43 10.71
N ASP A 247 9.78 -13.56 10.40
CA ASP A 247 9.56 -14.02 9.04
C ASP A 247 8.36 -13.26 8.45
N LEU A 248 8.59 -12.47 7.40
CA LEU A 248 7.56 -11.64 6.76
C LEU A 248 6.81 -12.38 5.64
N ASN A 249 7.08 -13.67 5.44
CA ASN A 249 6.39 -14.48 4.43
C ASN A 249 5.02 -14.94 4.94
N TYR A 250 4.03 -14.05 4.80
CA TYR A 250 2.60 -14.34 5.00
C TYR A 250 2.31 -15.05 6.33
N LYS A 251 2.78 -14.46 7.44
CA LYS A 251 2.54 -14.95 8.80
C LYS A 251 1.42 -14.19 9.49
N THR A 252 0.64 -14.90 10.28
CA THR A 252 -0.41 -14.35 11.15
C THR A 252 -0.09 -14.71 12.59
N TRP A 253 -0.02 -13.70 13.45
CA TRP A 253 0.26 -13.86 14.88
C TRP A 253 -0.97 -13.43 15.69
N PRO A 254 -1.80 -14.37 16.18
CA PRO A 254 -2.96 -14.01 16.99
C PRO A 254 -2.50 -13.44 18.34
N MET A 255 -3.29 -12.51 18.88
CA MET A 255 -3.06 -11.90 20.19
C MET A 255 -4.37 -11.91 20.98
N PHE A 256 -4.52 -12.91 21.84
CA PHE A 256 -5.63 -13.04 22.78
C PHE A 256 -5.14 -13.86 23.96
N SER A 257 -5.13 -13.27 25.17
CA SER A 257 -4.63 -13.95 26.36
C SER A 257 -5.36 -15.27 26.54
N ARG A 258 -4.59 -16.36 26.52
CA ARG A 258 -5.13 -17.71 26.52
C ARG A 258 -4.23 -18.60 27.35
N ASP A 259 -4.82 -19.33 28.29
CA ASP A 259 -4.15 -20.45 28.93
C ASP A 259 -3.97 -21.57 27.90
N GLN A 260 -2.75 -21.64 27.37
CA GLN A 260 -2.31 -22.61 26.40
C GLN A 260 -0.80 -22.79 26.62
N ALA A 261 -0.36 -24.03 26.76
CA ALA A 261 1.07 -24.30 26.89
C ALA A 261 1.83 -23.72 25.68
N PRO A 262 2.95 -23.01 25.90
CA PRO A 262 3.85 -22.64 24.82
C PRO A 262 4.27 -23.95 24.13
N GLY A 263 3.89 -24.08 22.86
CA GLY A 263 3.92 -25.31 22.05
C GLY A 263 4.97 -26.36 22.44
N TRP A 264 4.47 -27.56 22.76
CA TRP A 264 5.18 -28.83 22.70
C TRP A 264 4.80 -29.48 21.37
N THR A 265 5.75 -29.80 20.50
CA THR A 265 5.43 -30.62 19.33
C THR A 265 5.03 -32.01 19.83
N ALA A 266 3.81 -32.44 19.50
CA ALA A 266 3.25 -33.76 19.79
C ALA A 266 3.94 -34.90 19.02
N GLN A 267 5.28 -34.93 19.00
CA GLN A 267 6.08 -35.93 18.29
C GLN A 267 7.13 -36.63 19.19
N TYR A 268 7.24 -36.23 20.46
CA TYR A 268 8.06 -36.93 21.46
C TYR A 268 7.27 -37.51 22.65
N SER A 269 5.92 -37.52 22.60
CA SER A 269 5.09 -38.19 23.61
C SER A 269 5.14 -39.72 23.54
N LEU A 270 6.04 -40.31 22.73
CA LEU A 270 6.19 -41.76 22.64
C LEU A 270 7.29 -42.36 23.53
N LEU A 271 8.08 -41.59 24.29
CA LEU A 271 9.22 -42.19 25.01
C LEU A 271 9.57 -41.60 26.38
N ILE A 272 8.61 -41.24 27.25
CA ILE A 272 8.79 -41.13 28.73
C ILE A 272 7.34 -41.18 29.28
N GLU A 273 6.79 -42.12 30.06
CA GLU A 273 7.24 -43.16 31.00
C GLU A 273 6.11 -44.23 31.04
N LYS A 274 6.42 -45.53 30.93
CA LYS A 274 6.47 -46.54 32.02
C LYS A 274 5.14 -46.85 32.70
#